data_AF-A0A7X1YAU2-F1
#
_entry.id   AF-A0A7X1YAU2-F1
#
_cell.length_a   1.000
_cell.length_b   1.000
_cell.length_c   1.000
_cell.angle_alpha   90.00
_cell.angle_beta   90.00
_cell.angle_gamma   90.00
#
_symmetry.space_group_name_H-M   'P 1'
#
loop_
_entity.id
_entity.type
_entity.pdbx_description
1 polymer ?
#
loop_
_entity_poly.entity_id
_entity_poly.type
_entity_poly.pdbx_seq_one_letter_code
_entity_poly.pdbx_strand_id
1 'polypeptide(L)'
;MHIQNIDLNVSREKPASINMRVDLKKRNLIDMAAAMLGSDRTSFIVDAACQKAEDVILDRRLFLLDDVAFDSFERALETNPVGENECLKKLLAKPKIWS
;
A
#
# COMPACT_ATOMS: atom_id res chain seq x y z
N MET A 1 21.04 -32.63 8.33
CA MET A 1 20.44 -31.36 7.89
C MET A 1 18.94 -31.48 8.05
N HIS A 2 18.35 -30.77 9.02
CA HIS A 2 16.91 -30.65 9.18
C HIS A 2 16.56 -29.19 8.88
N ILE A 3 15.95 -28.94 7.73
CA ILE A 3 15.37 -27.64 7.43
C ILE A 3 14.06 -27.60 8.22
N GLN A 4 14.00 -26.73 9.22
CA GLN A 4 12.74 -26.40 9.89
C GLN A 4 11.84 -25.72 8.88
N ASN A 5 10.71 -26.35 8.58
CA ASN A 5 9.61 -25.71 7.88
C ASN A 5 9.23 -24.46 8.66
N ILE A 6 9.35 -23.30 8.02
CA ILE A 6 8.80 -22.06 8.51
C ILE A 6 7.29 -22.25 8.45
N ASP A 7 6.69 -22.49 9.62
CA ASP A 7 5.26 -22.36 9.83
C ASP A 7 4.90 -20.90 9.54
N LEU A 8 4.56 -20.61 8.28
CA LEU A 8 3.78 -19.43 7.93
C LEU A 8 2.44 -19.64 8.61
N ASN A 9 2.35 -19.16 9.84
CA ASN A 9 1.11 -18.96 10.57
C ASN A 9 0.29 -17.93 9.79
N VAL A 10 -0.29 -18.35 8.68
CA VAL A 10 -1.39 -17.66 8.02
C VAL A 10 -2.55 -17.82 9.00
N SER A 11 -2.61 -16.89 9.97
CA SER A 11 -3.85 -16.62 10.68
C SER A 11 -4.92 -16.53 9.60
N ARG A 12 -5.79 -17.54 9.53
CA ARG A 12 -6.97 -17.50 8.66
C ARG A 12 -7.84 -16.38 9.20
N GLU A 13 -7.58 -15.18 8.72
CA GLU A 13 -8.39 -14.02 9.03
C GLU A 13 -9.81 -14.36 8.60
N LYS A 14 -10.73 -14.27 9.55
CA LYS A 14 -12.13 -14.57 9.26
C LYS A 14 -12.59 -13.58 8.18
N PRO A 15 -13.30 -14.04 7.14
CA PRO A 15 -13.79 -13.15 6.10
C PRO A 15 -14.61 -12.02 6.73
N ALA A 16 -14.18 -10.78 6.50
CA ALA A 16 -14.86 -9.59 6.98
C ALA A 16 -15.90 -9.13 5.95
N SER A 17 -17.12 -8.85 6.40
CA SER A 17 -18.19 -8.39 5.51
C SER A 17 -18.01 -6.92 5.13
N ILE A 18 -18.11 -6.61 3.84
CA ILE A 18 -18.20 -5.23 3.34
C ILE A 18 -19.65 -4.98 2.91
N ASN A 19 -20.35 -4.11 3.64
CA ASN A 19 -21.73 -3.75 3.34
C ASN A 19 -21.78 -2.43 2.58
N MET A 20 -22.33 -2.43 1.37
CA MET A 20 -22.40 -1.25 0.50
C MET A 20 -23.80 -1.07 -0.12
N ARG A 21 -24.19 0.19 -0.33
CA ARG A 21 -25.38 0.56 -1.09
C ARG A 21 -24.95 1.23 -2.38
N VAL A 22 -25.56 0.82 -3.49
CA VAL A 22 -25.32 1.38 -4.82
C VAL A 22 -26.66 1.64 -5.49
N ASP A 23 -26.72 2.69 -6.30
CA ASP A 23 -27.88 2.92 -7.16
C ASP A 23 -27.98 1.85 -8.25
N LEU A 24 -29.19 1.69 -8.81
CA LEU A 24 -29.48 0.66 -9.78
C LEU A 24 -28.63 0.78 -11.06
N LYS A 25 -28.31 2.00 -11.50
CA LYS A 25 -27.52 2.20 -12.73
C LYS A 25 -26.10 1.69 -12.53
N LYS A 26 -25.45 2.05 -11.41
CA LYS A 26 -24.11 1.53 -11.07
C LYS A 26 -24.11 0.02 -10.91
N ARG A 27 -25.12 -0.54 -10.23
CA ARG A 27 -25.25 -1.99 -10.09
C ARG A 27 -25.33 -2.68 -11.44
N ASN A 28 -26.18 -2.22 -12.34
CA ASN A 28 -26.34 -2.83 -13.67
C ASN A 28 -25.06 -2.75 -14.50
N LEU A 29 -24.31 -1.63 -14.40
CA LEU A 29 -23.02 -1.49 -15.06
C LEU A 29 -22.00 -2.52 -14.55
N ILE A 30 -21.94 -2.71 -13.22
CA ILE A 30 -21.06 -3.70 -12.60
C ILE A 30 -21.47 -5.13 -12.99
N ASP A 31 -22.76 -5.45 -12.91
CA ASP A 31 -23.29 -6.78 -13.26
C ASP A 31 -22.96 -7.11 -14.73
N MET A 32 -23.04 -6.13 -15.65
CA MET A 32 -22.66 -6.30 -17.05
C MET A 32 -21.15 -6.56 -17.22
N ALA A 33 -20.29 -5.77 -16.54
CA ALA A 33 -18.84 -5.95 -16.62
C ALA A 33 -18.39 -7.31 -16.06
N ALA A 34 -18.97 -7.73 -14.92
CA ALA A 34 -18.71 -9.04 -14.33
C ALA A 34 -19.13 -10.18 -15.29
N ALA A 35 -20.31 -10.06 -15.89
CA ALA A 35 -20.80 -11.03 -16.87
C ALA A 35 -19.89 -11.15 -18.11
N MET A 36 -19.34 -10.03 -18.60
CA MET A 36 -18.40 -10.03 -19.72
C MET A 36 -17.08 -10.76 -19.40
N LEU A 37 -16.65 -10.74 -18.13
CA LEU A 37 -15.44 -11.43 -17.66
C LEU A 37 -15.72 -12.85 -17.13
N GLY A 38 -16.98 -13.29 -17.09
CA GLY A 38 -17.37 -14.59 -16.55
C GLY A 38 -17.20 -14.70 -15.03
N SER A 39 -17.15 -13.58 -14.32
CA SER A 39 -17.04 -13.54 -12.85
C SER A 39 -18.38 -13.17 -12.19
N ASP A 40 -18.55 -13.54 -10.92
CA ASP A 40 -19.68 -13.03 -10.15
C ASP A 40 -19.44 -11.59 -9.69
N ARG A 41 -20.53 -10.86 -9.42
CA ARG A 41 -20.46 -9.46 -9.00
C ARG A 41 -19.55 -9.24 -7.79
N THR A 42 -19.61 -10.11 -6.79
CA THR A 42 -18.86 -9.90 -5.54
C THR A 42 -17.37 -10.02 -5.80
N SER A 43 -16.95 -11.08 -6.50
CA SER A 43 -15.54 -11.27 -6.88
C SER A 43 -15.05 -10.09 -7.74
N PHE A 44 -15.82 -9.69 -8.75
CA PHE A 44 -15.46 -8.54 -9.58
C PHE A 44 -15.27 -7.23 -8.78
N ILE A 45 -16.18 -6.94 -7.84
CA ILE A 45 -16.09 -5.74 -7.01
C ILE A 45 -14.84 -5.79 -6.10
N VAL A 46 -14.58 -6.94 -5.48
CA VAL A 46 -13.43 -7.11 -4.58
C VAL A 46 -12.14 -6.95 -5.35
N ASP A 47 -12.00 -7.63 -6.48
CA ASP A 47 -10.79 -7.59 -7.31
C ASP A 47 -10.51 -6.17 -7.83
N ALA A 48 -11.54 -5.49 -8.34
CA ALA A 48 -11.42 -4.11 -8.80
C ALA A 48 -11.06 -3.14 -7.66
N ALA A 49 -11.62 -3.33 -6.47
CA ALA A 49 -11.31 -2.51 -5.30
C ALA A 49 -9.88 -2.75 -4.80
N CYS A 50 -9.42 -4.01 -4.78
CA CYS A 50 -8.06 -4.39 -4.42
C CYS A 50 -7.05 -3.78 -5.39
N GLN A 51 -7.25 -3.95 -6.70
CA GLN A 51 -6.38 -3.35 -7.71
C GLN A 51 -6.30 -1.83 -7.55
N LYS A 52 -7.45 -1.17 -7.34
CA LYS A 52 -7.44 0.28 -7.15
C LYS A 52 -6.74 0.70 -5.85
N ALA A 53 -6.87 -0.08 -4.78
CA ALA A 53 -6.16 0.18 -3.53
C ALA A 53 -4.64 0.05 -3.71
N GLU A 54 -4.19 -0.99 -4.42
CA GLU A 54 -2.78 -1.18 -4.77
C GLU A 54 -2.24 0.00 -5.57
N ASP A 55 -2.94 0.42 -6.63
CA ASP A 55 -2.56 1.59 -7.42
C ASP A 55 -2.37 2.84 -6.55
N VAL A 56 -3.33 3.12 -5.65
CA VAL A 56 -3.27 4.30 -4.77
C VAL A 56 -2.12 4.21 -3.77
N ILE A 57 -1.83 3.01 -3.26
CA ILE A 57 -0.71 2.79 -2.34
C ILE A 57 0.63 2.95 -3.08
N LEU A 58 0.73 2.45 -4.30
CA LEU A 58 1.93 2.53 -5.13
C LEU A 58 2.21 3.93 -5.66
N ASP A 59 1.17 4.69 -6.01
CA ASP A 59 1.27 6.10 -6.43
C ASP A 59 1.96 6.96 -5.36
N ARG A 60 1.81 6.60 -4.07
CA ARG A 60 2.50 7.28 -2.95
C ARG A 60 3.97 6.92 -2.78
N ARG A 61 4.52 5.99 -3.57
CA ARG A 61 5.93 5.57 -3.49
C ARG A 61 6.80 6.14 -4.60
N LEU A 62 6.19 6.67 -5.67
CA LEU A 62 6.91 7.23 -6.81
C LEU A 62 7.04 8.74 -6.66
N PHE A 63 8.24 9.21 -6.31
CA PHE A 63 8.58 10.63 -6.34
C PHE A 63 9.19 10.96 -7.70
N LEU A 64 8.40 11.59 -8.57
CA LEU A 64 8.90 12.18 -9.81
C LEU A 64 9.56 13.52 -9.47
N LEU A 65 10.87 13.60 -9.68
CA LEU A 65 11.67 14.81 -9.52
C LEU A 65 12.13 15.26 -10.90
N ASP A 66 12.11 16.57 -11.16
CA ASP A 66 12.87 17.12 -12.27
C ASP A 66 14.38 17.10 -11.96
N ASP A 67 15.21 17.31 -12.98
CA ASP A 67 16.66 17.21 -12.84
C ASP A 67 17.20 18.13 -11.73
N VAL A 68 16.62 19.32 -11.55
CA VAL A 68 17.05 20.29 -10.53
C VAL A 68 16.69 19.81 -9.12
N ALA A 69 15.49 19.26 -8.94
CA ALA A 69 15.06 18.69 -7.68
C ALA A 69 15.82 17.40 -7.34
N PHE A 70 16.18 16.60 -8.36
CA PHE A 70 17.00 15.41 -8.22
C PHE A 70 18.44 15.75 -7.80
N ASP A 71 19.09 16.71 -8.45
CA ASP A 71 20.42 17.19 -8.08
C ASP A 71 20.45 17.77 -6.66
N SER A 72 19.40 18.50 -6.27
CA SER A 72 19.25 19.03 -4.92
C SER A 72 19.10 17.91 -3.89
N PHE A 73 18.36 16.86 -4.24
CA PHE A 73 18.18 15.67 -3.42
C PHE A 73 19.49 14.88 -3.27
N GLU A 74 20.23 14.62 -4.35
CA GLU A 74 21.55 13.98 -4.28
C GLU A 74 22.52 14.78 -3.42
N ARG A 75 22.60 16.10 -3.63
CA ARG A 75 23.46 16.95 -2.80
C ARG A 75 23.05 16.85 -1.33
N ALA A 76 21.75 16.85 -1.02
CA ALA A 76 21.27 16.67 0.34
C ALA A 76 21.64 15.31 0.94
N LEU A 77 21.69 14.22 0.16
CA LEU A 77 22.16 12.92 0.66
C LEU A 77 23.65 12.92 0.98
N GLU A 78 24.47 13.48 0.09
CA GLU A 78 25.93 13.52 0.23
C GLU A 78 26.41 14.50 1.32
N THR A 79 25.69 15.61 1.49
CA THR A 79 26.11 16.71 2.40
C THR A 79 25.31 16.80 3.69
N ASN A 80 24.50 15.81 4.05
CA ASN A 80 23.75 15.82 5.32
C ASN A 80 24.52 15.10 6.44
N PRO A 81 25.37 15.79 7.23
CA PRO A 81 25.75 15.26 8.51
C PRO A 81 24.50 15.31 9.40
N VAL A 82 23.97 14.14 9.72
CA VAL A 82 23.00 13.91 10.82
C VAL A 82 23.44 14.60 12.13
N GLY A 83 24.69 15.03 12.23
CA GLY A 83 25.38 15.53 13.40
C GLY A 83 25.01 16.92 13.93
N GLU A 84 24.34 17.81 13.19
CA GLU A 84 24.09 19.19 13.72
C GLU A 84 22.66 19.46 14.20
N ASN A 85 21.68 18.63 13.83
CA ASN A 85 20.29 18.84 14.23
C ASN A 85 19.98 18.24 15.61
N GLU A 86 19.95 19.08 16.64
CA GLU A 86 19.65 18.68 18.03
C GLU A 86 18.26 18.06 18.20
N CYS A 87 17.25 18.47 17.43
CA CYS A 87 15.92 17.85 17.44
C CYS A 87 15.95 16.44 16.83
N LEU A 88 16.72 16.24 15.76
CA LEU A 88 16.87 14.94 15.12
C LEU A 88 17.59 13.95 16.03
N LYS A 89 18.66 14.37 16.73
CA LYS A 89 19.34 13.55 17.74
C LYS A 89 18.40 13.08 18.85
N LYS A 90 17.59 14.00 19.38
CA LYS A 90 16.57 13.68 20.41
C LYS A 90 15.51 12.70 19.90
N LEU A 91 15.09 12.82 18.64
CA LEU A 91 14.15 11.89 18.01
C LEU A 91 14.75 10.48 17.87
N LEU A 92 15.98 10.38 17.35
CA LEU A 92 16.67 9.10 17.14
C LEU A 92 17.05 8.39 18.45
N ALA A 93 17.30 9.14 19.53
CA ALA A 93 17.58 8.59 20.86
C ALA A 93 16.34 8.03 21.57
N LYS A 94 15.12 8.31 21.06
CA LYS A 94 13.88 7.81 21.67
C LYS A 94 13.74 6.31 21.40
N PRO A 95 13.46 5.49 22.43
CA PRO A 95 13.27 4.05 22.25
C PRO A 95 12.12 3.77 21.26
N LYS A 96 12.31 2.82 20.35
CA LYS A 96 11.30 2.41 19.38
C LYS A 96 10.10 1.82 20.12
N ILE A 97 8.90 2.22 19.70
CA ILE A 97 7.62 1.84 20.31
C ILE A 97 7.12 0.49 19.74
N TRP A 98 7.73 0.01 18.66
CA TRP A 98 7.34 -1.23 17.99
C TRP A 98 8.53 -2.18 17.98
N SER A 99 8.27 -3.41 18.43
CA SER A 99 9.11 -4.59 18.27
C SER A 99 8.55 -5.50 17.20
#